data_AF-S9RRY8-F1
#
_entry.id   AF-S9RRY8-F1
#
_cell.length_a   1.000
_cell.length_b   1.000
_cell.length_c   1.000
_cell.angle_alpha   90.00
_cell.angle_beta   90.00
_cell.angle_gamma   90.00
#
_symmetry.space_group_name_H-M   'P 1'
#
loop_
_entity.id
_entity.type
_entity.pdbx_description
1 polymer ?
#
loop_
_entity_poly.entity_id
_entity_poly.type
_entity_poly.pdbx_seq_one_letter_code
_entity_poly.pdbx_strand_id
1 'polypeptide(L)' 'MRKAPKGAALDPIDEHINRIIAMVRARVEHPFRVLKRQFGYLKTRYRGLAKNRAQLFTLFALGNLFLVRRRLMA' A
#
# COMPACT_ATOMS: atom_id res chain seq x y z
N MET A 1 11.17 4.29 -11.95
CA MET A 1 12.50 3.82 -11.53
C MET A 1 13.32 3.70 -12.79
N ARG A 2 14.38 4.50 -12.92
CA ARG A 2 15.32 4.31 -14.02
C ARG A 2 16.05 3.00 -13.80
N LYS A 3 16.28 2.28 -14.89
CA LYS A 3 16.91 0.97 -14.90
C LYS A 3 18.28 1.14 -15.54
N ALA A 4 19.30 0.55 -14.94
CA ALA A 4 20.62 0.52 -15.54
C ALA A 4 20.57 -0.24 -16.88
N PRO A 5 21.39 0.15 -17.88
CA PRO A 5 21.60 -0.65 -19.07
C PRO A 5 22.17 -2.03 -18.71
N LYS A 6 21.95 -3.03 -19.59
CA LYS A 6 22.40 -4.41 -19.35
C LYS A 6 23.91 -4.43 -19.10
N GLY A 7 24.32 -4.96 -17.93
CA GLY A 7 25.72 -5.11 -17.55
C GLY A 7 26.39 -3.88 -16.96
N ALA A 8 25.69 -2.75 -16.82
CA ALA A 8 26.23 -1.53 -16.21
C ALA A 8 25.65 -1.29 -14.81
N ALA A 9 26.40 -0.55 -13.99
CA ALA A 9 25.91 -0.05 -12.72
C ALA A 9 24.86 1.06 -12.92
N LEU A 10 23.98 1.23 -11.94
CA LEU A 10 23.01 2.31 -11.91
C LEU A 10 23.73 3.61 -11.52
N ASP A 11 23.30 4.74 -12.08
CA ASP A 11 23.85 6.03 -11.66
C ASP A 11 23.56 6.26 -10.16
N PRO A 12 24.51 6.76 -9.36
CA PRO A 12 24.33 6.96 -7.91
C PRO A 12 23.10 7.80 -7.56
N ILE A 13 22.76 8.78 -8.40
CA ILE A 13 21.58 9.64 -8.20
C ILE A 13 20.30 8.82 -8.41
N ASP A 14 20.27 8.01 -9.47
CA ASP A 14 19.13 7.15 -9.79
C ASP A 14 18.95 6.05 -8.72
N GLU A 15 20.05 5.54 -8.13
CA GLU A 15 20.02 4.58 -7.02
C GLU A 15 19.39 5.20 -5.77
N HIS A 16 19.80 6.42 -5.43
CA HIS A 16 19.25 7.17 -4.30
C HIS A 16 17.74 7.42 -4.47
N ILE A 17 17.32 7.88 -5.66
CA ILE A 17 15.91 8.10 -5.98
C ILE A 17 15.11 6.78 -5.88
N ASN A 18 15.65 5.70 -6.45
CA ASN A 18 15.02 4.39 -6.41
C ASN A 18 14.86 3.89 -4.96
N ARG A 19 15.84 4.12 -4.10
CA ARG A 19 15.77 3.78 -2.67
C ARG A 19 14.65 4.55 -1.97
N ILE A 20 14.51 5.86 -2.20
CA ILE A 20 13.43 6.67 -1.64
C ILE A 20 12.06 6.14 -2.09
N ILE A 21 11.89 5.89 -3.39
CA ILE A 21 10.63 5.36 -3.95
C ILE A 21 10.31 4.00 -3.34
N ALA A 22 11.30 3.12 -3.17
CA ALA A 22 11.12 1.81 -2.55
C ALA A 22 10.66 1.94 -1.08
N MET A 23 11.22 2.86 -0.31
CA MET A 23 10.80 3.12 1.07
C MET A 23 9.34 3.60 1.14
N VAL A 24 8.95 4.53 0.26
CA VAL A 24 7.56 5.00 0.18
C VAL A 24 6.62 3.86 -0.20
N ARG A 25 6.99 3.03 -1.19
CA ARG A 25 6.19 1.87 -1.60
C ARG A 25 5.99 0.88 -0.46
N ALA A 26 7.05 0.53 0.27
CA ALA A 26 6.95 -0.38 1.41
C ALA A 26 5.94 0.12 2.46
N ARG A 27 5.92 1.43 2.72
CA ARG A 27 4.97 2.03 3.68
C ARG A 27 3.52 1.99 3.18
N VAL A 28 3.30 2.19 1.88
CA VAL A 28 1.97 2.13 1.25
C VAL A 28 1.47 0.70 1.08
N GLU A 29 2.34 -0.25 0.75
CA GLU A 29 1.99 -1.66 0.58
C GLU A 29 1.43 -2.28 1.87
N HIS A 30 1.88 -1.81 3.03
CA HIS A 30 1.42 -2.32 4.33
C HIS A 30 -0.10 -2.19 4.55
N PRO A 31 -0.73 -1.00 4.48
CA PRO A 31 -2.19 -0.87 4.62
C PRO A 31 -2.95 -1.61 3.51
N PHE A 32 -2.44 -1.66 2.28
CA PHE A 32 -3.05 -2.47 1.22
C PHE A 32 -3.02 -3.97 1.52
N ARG A 33 -1.94 -4.46 2.13
CA ARG A 33 -1.84 -5.85 2.61
C ARG A 33 -2.90 -6.12 3.68
N VAL A 34 -3.07 -5.22 4.66
CA VAL A 34 -4.11 -5.35 5.69
C VAL A 34 -5.49 -5.42 5.04
N LEU A 35 -5.79 -4.52 4.10
CA LEU A 35 -7.08 -4.49 3.38
C LEU A 35 -7.36 -5.79 2.62
N LYS A 36 -6.38 -6.27 1.85
CA LYS A 36 -6.53 -7.43 0.96
C LYS A 36 -6.52 -8.75 1.71
N ARG A 37 -5.67 -8.89 2.75
CA ARG A 37 -5.47 -10.14 3.49
C ARG A 37 -6.34 -10.24 4.73
N GLN A 38 -6.42 -9.20 5.55
CA GLN A 38 -7.14 -9.25 6.82
C GLN A 38 -8.64 -8.99 6.64
N PHE A 39 -8.99 -7.99 5.81
CA PHE A 39 -10.38 -7.64 5.52
C PHE A 39 -10.95 -8.32 4.26
N GLY A 40 -10.14 -9.12 3.55
CA GLY A 40 -10.60 -9.91 2.42
C GLY A 40 -11.01 -9.12 1.17
N TYR A 41 -10.55 -7.87 1.01
CA TYR A 41 -10.87 -7.05 -0.17
C TYR A 41 -10.03 -7.46 -1.39
N LEU A 42 -10.34 -8.63 -1.97
CA LEU A 42 -9.60 -9.21 -3.11
C LEU A 42 -10.15 -8.77 -4.47
N LYS A 43 -11.48 -8.59 -4.60
CA LYS A 43 -12.17 -8.18 -5.83
C LYS A 43 -13.19 -7.08 -5.53
N THR A 44 -13.32 -6.14 -6.45
CA THR A 44 -14.41 -5.15 -6.44
C THR A 44 -15.73 -5.86 -6.76
N ARG A 45 -16.83 -5.41 -6.15
CA ARG A 45 -18.16 -5.97 -6.43
C ARG A 45 -18.84 -5.17 -7.54
N TYR A 46 -19.64 -5.83 -8.37
CA TYR A 46 -20.49 -5.17 -9.38
C TYR A 46 -21.74 -4.56 -8.72
N ARG A 47 -21.53 -3.56 -7.86
CA ARG A 47 -22.59 -2.82 -7.13
C ARG A 47 -22.61 -1.32 -7.42
N GLY A 48 -21.77 -0.86 -8.35
CA GLY A 48 -21.63 0.55 -8.72
C GLY A 48 -20.48 1.28 -8.01
N LEU A 49 -19.97 2.34 -8.64
CA LEU A 49 -18.79 3.08 -8.19
C LEU A 49 -19.00 3.76 -6.82
N ALA A 50 -20.21 4.25 -6.54
CA ALA A 50 -20.52 4.91 -5.27
C ALA A 50 -20.40 3.93 -4.09
N LYS A 51 -21.02 2.75 -4.21
CA LYS A 51 -20.98 1.71 -3.15
C LYS A 51 -19.58 1.14 -2.94
N ASN A 52 -18.83 0.93 -4.02
CA ASN A 52 -17.44 0.46 -3.94
C ASN A 52 -16.52 1.51 -3.28
N ARG A 53 -16.70 2.81 -3.58
CA ARG A 53 -15.95 3.89 -2.92
C ARG A 53 -16.25 3.97 -1.44
N ALA A 54 -17.53 3.97 -1.06
CA ALA A 54 -17.93 3.96 0.34
C ALA A 54 -17.32 2.78 1.11
N GLN A 55 -17.37 1.56 0.53
CA GLN A 55 -16.75 0.38 1.13
C GLN A 55 -15.23 0.55 1.33
N LEU A 56 -14.51 1.07 0.33
CA LEU A 56 -13.07 1.32 0.43
C LEU A 56 -12.75 2.30 1.58
N PHE A 57 -13.46 3.43 1.67
CA PHE A 57 -13.25 4.40 2.75
C PHE A 57 -13.47 3.79 4.13
N THR A 58 -14.56 3.04 4.31
CA THR A 58 -14.84 2.34 5.57
C THR A 58 -13.75 1.33 5.91
N LEU A 59 -13.28 0.54 4.94
CA LEU A 59 -12.23 -0.44 5.17
C LEU A 59 -10.88 0.22 5.51
N PHE A 60 -10.55 1.36 4.91
CA PHE A 60 -9.34 2.12 5.28
C PHE A 60 -9.44 2.71 6.70
N ALA A 61 -10.61 3.22 7.10
CA ALA A 61 -10.83 3.68 8.46
C ALA A 61 -10.65 2.54 9.48
N LEU A 62 -11.24 1.37 9.22
CA LEU A 62 -11.05 0.16 10.03
C LEU A 62 -9.61 -0.36 9.99
N GLY A 63 -8.93 -0.25 8.85
CA GLY A 63 -7.52 -0.59 8.70
C GLY A 63 -6.63 0.25 9.61
N ASN A 64 -6.88 1.55 9.71
CA ASN A 64 -6.16 2.42 10.64
C ASN A 64 -6.39 2.02 12.10
N LEU A 65 -7.64 1.70 12.47
CA LEU A 65 -7.96 1.21 13.81
C LEU A 65 -7.25 -0.13 14.11
N PHE A 66 -7.25 -1.04 13.15
CA PHE A 66 -6.58 -2.34 13.25
C PHE A 66 -5.07 -2.20 13.45
N LEU A 67 -4.41 -1.23 12.80
CA LEU A 67 -2.98 -0.97 12.98
C LEU A 67 -2.66 -0.48 14.40
N VAL A 68 -3.57 0.29 15.01
CA VAL A 68 -3.39 0.88 16.33
C VAL A 68 -3.95 -0.01 17.46
N ARG A 69 -4.60 -1.14 17.13
CA ARG A 69 -5.26 -2.05 18.10
C ARG A 69 -4.44 -2.37 19.36
N ARG A 70 -3.12 -2.56 19.23
CA ARG A 70 -2.23 -2.87 20.36
C ARG A 70 -2.11 -1.72 21.36
N ARG A 71 -2.30 -0.48 20.92
CA ARG A 71 -2.33 0.71 21.80
C ARG A 71 -3.71 0.95 22.41
N LEU A 72 -4.77 0.47 21.76
CA LEU A 72 -6.16 0.68 22.19
C LEU A 72 -6.69 -0.43 23.11
N MET A 73 -6.06 -1.60 23.09
CA MET A 73 -6.38 -2.72 23.98
C MET A 73 -5.44 -2.78 25.21
N ALA A 74 -4.66 -1.73 25.44
CA ALA A 74 -3.86 -1.52 26.65
C ALA A 74 -4.66 -0.65 27.62
#